data_AF-A0A939YZG2-F1
#
_entry.id   AF-A0A939YZG2-F1
#
_cell.length_a   1.000
_cell.length_b   1.000
_cell.length_c   1.000
_cell.angle_alpha   90.00
_cell.angle_beta   90.00
_cell.angle_gamma   90.00
#
_symmetry.space_group_name_H-M   'P 1'
#
loop_
_entity.id
_entity.type
_entity.pdbx_description
1 polymer ?
#
loop_
_entity_poly.entity_id
_entity_poly.type
_entity_poly.pdbx_seq_one_letter_code
_entity_poly.pdbx_strand_id
1 'polypeptide(L)'
;MKPAPITQEQLSAWSNGYNGSTALQLATLALSKTDINDVTYVSKAAFAMRQKFSIDIPTLDVTNQQASGRCWLFAAANVLRERIAKQLNLEAFELSQSYLAFWDKFERVNYFLESIIATADRPADDRTVAFILETGVHDGGQWDMFANIVEKYGVVPKDVYDETFQSSHTRGMSHILNRNLKICAVKLRGMVKAGAGEAELQAAKNDMLGSIYGFLCACYTEPPKTFDFEYVDKDKAYHVEKGLTPKSFCEKYVGDLLAKTVSVIHAPTADKPYHKTFTIEYLGNVAGGKPVKHLNLTMDEFKAAIIRQLEAGKVVWFGSDVGKFGEREKGVWDDQ
;
A
#
# COMPACT_ATOMS: atom_id res chain seq x y z
N MET A 1 13.82 37.89 10.79
CA MET A 1 15.27 38.00 10.54
C MET A 1 15.49 38.34 9.08
N LYS A 2 16.48 39.16 8.74
CA LYS A 2 16.90 39.33 7.34
C LYS A 2 17.66 38.06 6.90
N PRO A 3 17.50 37.60 5.65
CA PRO A 3 18.28 36.47 5.16
C PRO A 3 19.78 36.82 5.19
N ALA A 4 20.60 35.91 5.70
CA ALA A 4 22.06 36.06 5.74
C ALA A 4 22.66 35.39 4.48
N PRO A 5 23.26 36.15 3.55
CA PRO A 5 23.88 35.56 2.36
C PRO A 5 25.17 34.82 2.72
N ILE A 6 25.49 33.78 1.95
CA ILE A 6 26.80 33.12 2.02
C ILE A 6 27.86 34.10 1.51
N THR A 7 28.95 34.27 2.27
CA THR A 7 30.04 35.19 1.91
C THR A 7 31.23 34.46 1.27
N GLN A 8 32.05 35.19 0.52
CA GLN A 8 33.27 34.64 -0.07
C GLN A 8 34.29 34.18 0.99
N GLU A 9 34.31 34.86 2.13
CA GLU A 9 35.16 34.50 3.27
C GLU A 9 34.75 33.13 3.85
N GLN A 10 33.44 32.87 3.98
CA GLN A 10 32.91 31.57 4.39
C GLN A 10 33.29 30.47 3.42
N LEU A 11 33.09 30.69 2.11
CA LEU A 11 33.47 29.73 1.07
C LEU A 11 34.96 29.40 1.10
N SER A 12 35.80 30.42 1.28
CA SER A 12 37.26 30.25 1.36
C SER A 12 37.66 29.45 2.60
N ALA A 13 37.04 29.74 3.75
CA ALA A 13 37.26 29.00 4.98
C ALA A 13 36.84 27.52 4.86
N TRP A 14 35.67 27.23 4.28
CA TRP A 14 35.20 25.86 4.07
C TRP A 14 36.05 25.09 3.07
N SER A 15 36.48 25.75 1.98
CA SER A 15 37.40 25.17 0.99
C SER A 15 38.73 24.77 1.63
N ASN A 16 39.31 25.66 2.44
CA ASN A 16 40.54 25.36 3.18
C ASN A 16 40.34 24.18 4.15
N GLY A 17 39.20 24.12 4.83
CA GLY A 17 38.84 22.99 5.70
C GLY A 17 38.72 21.65 4.95
N TYR A 18 38.08 21.64 3.78
CA TYR A 18 37.96 20.45 2.94
C TYR A 18 39.33 19.99 2.39
N ASN A 19 40.11 20.92 1.83
CA ASN A 19 41.42 20.61 1.24
C ASN A 19 42.43 20.15 2.30
N GLY A 20 42.34 20.67 3.53
CA GLY A 20 43.18 20.25 4.66
C GLY A 20 42.81 18.91 5.30
N SER A 21 41.65 18.32 4.95
CA SER A 21 41.15 17.09 5.57
C SER A 21 41.47 15.85 4.72
N THR A 22 42.47 15.06 5.12
CA THR A 22 42.82 13.80 4.45
C THR A 22 41.63 12.83 4.38
N ALA A 23 40.79 12.78 5.42
CA ALA A 23 39.60 11.93 5.44
C ALA A 23 38.58 12.33 4.37
N LEU A 24 38.34 13.63 4.18
CA LEU A 24 37.42 14.12 3.14
C LEU A 24 38.00 13.92 1.74
N GLN A 25 39.31 14.12 1.56
CA GLN A 25 39.97 13.83 0.27
C GLN A 25 39.87 12.33 -0.09
N LEU A 26 40.07 11.44 0.88
CA LEU A 26 39.92 9.99 0.66
C LEU A 26 38.46 9.63 0.34
N ALA A 27 37.50 10.19 1.08
CA ALA A 27 36.08 9.97 0.81
C ALA A 27 35.69 10.40 -0.62
N THR A 28 36.22 11.53 -1.10
CA THR A 28 36.01 11.98 -2.49
C THR A 28 36.51 10.95 -3.50
N LEU A 29 37.68 10.34 -3.29
CA LEU A 29 38.18 9.32 -4.20
C LEU A 29 37.27 8.09 -4.27
N ALA A 30 36.75 7.63 -3.13
CA ALA A 30 35.85 6.48 -3.06
C ALA A 30 34.48 6.78 -3.67
N LEU A 31 33.86 7.89 -3.25
CA LEU A 31 32.50 8.30 -3.66
C LEU A 31 32.45 8.79 -5.12
N SER A 32 33.58 9.17 -5.72
CA SER A 32 33.61 9.61 -7.13
C SER A 32 33.29 8.49 -8.13
N LYS A 33 33.35 7.21 -7.71
CA LYS A 33 33.13 6.05 -8.59
C LYS A 33 32.22 4.97 -8.01
N THR A 34 31.72 5.14 -6.79
CA THR A 34 30.97 4.13 -6.05
C THR A 34 29.73 4.75 -5.45
N ASP A 35 28.60 4.03 -5.43
CA ASP A 35 27.38 4.50 -4.76
C ASP A 35 27.65 4.74 -3.28
N ILE A 36 27.03 5.78 -2.72
CA ILE A 36 27.25 6.15 -1.32
C ILE A 36 26.87 5.02 -0.36
N ASN A 37 25.80 4.27 -0.66
CA ASN A 37 25.35 3.18 0.22
C ASN A 37 26.38 2.05 0.28
N ASP A 38 27.00 1.73 -0.85
CA ASP A 38 28.06 0.72 -0.94
C ASP A 38 29.31 1.16 -0.17
N VAL A 39 29.70 2.43 -0.27
CA VAL A 39 30.84 2.98 0.47
C VAL A 39 30.58 2.98 1.98
N THR A 40 29.35 3.24 2.40
CA THR A 40 28.95 3.28 3.82
C THR A 40 28.59 1.91 4.40
N TYR A 41 28.68 0.83 3.63
CA TYR A 41 28.31 -0.50 4.08
C TYR A 41 29.20 -1.00 5.23
N VAL A 42 28.58 -1.31 6.38
CA VAL A 42 29.26 -1.85 7.55
C VAL A 42 29.16 -3.37 7.57
N SER A 43 30.15 -4.04 6.99
CA SER A 43 30.17 -5.51 6.87
C SER A 43 29.99 -6.23 8.21
N LYS A 44 30.59 -5.74 9.29
CA LYS A 44 30.47 -6.34 10.64
C LYS A 44 29.02 -6.34 11.16
N ALA A 45 28.29 -5.24 10.98
CA ALA A 45 26.89 -5.14 11.39
C ALA A 45 26.02 -6.09 10.55
N ALA A 46 26.21 -6.08 9.23
CA ALA A 46 25.51 -7.00 8.34
C ALA A 46 25.78 -8.47 8.67
N PHE A 47 27.00 -8.85 9.06
CA PHE A 47 27.32 -10.22 9.50
C PHE A 47 26.71 -10.58 10.86
N ALA A 48 26.42 -9.59 11.70
CA ALA A 48 25.74 -9.80 12.97
C ALA A 48 24.25 -10.09 12.77
N MET A 49 23.64 -9.59 11.69
CA MET A 49 22.26 -9.90 11.31
C MET A 49 22.11 -11.31 10.73
N ARG A 50 22.20 -12.30 11.61
CA ARG A 50 21.99 -13.71 11.27
C ARG A 50 20.50 -13.95 11.09
N GLN A 51 20.09 -14.34 9.88
CA GLN A 51 18.72 -14.72 9.53
C GLN A 51 18.35 -16.09 10.13
N LYS A 52 18.39 -16.19 11.45
CA LYS A 52 18.07 -17.37 12.26
C LYS A 52 17.24 -16.91 13.45
N PHE A 53 15.98 -17.30 13.49
CA PHE A 53 15.01 -16.80 14.46
C PHE A 53 14.59 -17.91 15.43
N SER A 54 14.42 -17.58 16.71
CA SER A 54 13.93 -18.53 17.73
C SER A 54 12.44 -18.84 17.57
N ILE A 55 11.69 -17.91 16.97
CA ILE A 55 10.30 -18.09 16.55
C ILE A 55 10.33 -17.94 15.03
N ASP A 56 10.08 -19.05 14.33
CA ASP A 56 10.07 -19.10 12.87
C ASP A 56 8.78 -19.80 12.42
N ILE A 57 7.93 -19.06 11.71
CA ILE A 57 6.64 -19.57 11.21
C ILE A 57 6.87 -20.01 9.77
N PRO A 58 6.68 -21.30 9.43
CA PRO A 58 6.75 -21.74 8.04
C PRO A 58 5.72 -21.00 7.19
N THR A 59 6.18 -20.36 6.12
CA THR A 59 5.35 -19.65 5.15
C THR A 59 5.53 -20.21 3.75
N LEU A 60 4.56 -19.95 2.87
CA LEU A 60 4.69 -20.23 1.43
C LEU A 60 5.76 -19.36 0.76
N ASP A 61 6.14 -19.74 -0.45
CA ASP A 61 7.08 -19.00 -1.30
C ASP A 61 6.69 -17.53 -1.51
N VAL A 62 7.70 -16.67 -1.64
CA VAL A 62 7.53 -15.22 -1.77
C VAL A 62 6.76 -14.83 -3.04
N THR A 63 6.06 -13.70 -2.95
CA THR A 63 5.29 -13.10 -4.05
C THR A 63 6.00 -11.88 -4.63
N ASN A 64 5.77 -11.53 -5.90
CA ASN A 64 6.42 -10.39 -6.56
C ASN A 64 5.41 -9.37 -7.14
N GLN A 65 5.38 -8.16 -6.57
CA GLN A 65 4.50 -7.07 -7.02
C GLN A 65 4.96 -6.34 -8.30
N GLN A 66 6.17 -6.63 -8.78
CA GLN A 66 6.82 -5.99 -9.91
C GLN A 66 6.83 -4.44 -9.81
N ALA A 67 6.68 -3.74 -10.94
CA ALA A 67 6.70 -2.28 -11.03
C ALA A 67 5.34 -1.66 -10.66
N SER A 68 4.83 -2.01 -9.48
CA SER A 68 3.60 -1.46 -8.90
C SER A 68 3.79 -1.09 -7.43
N GLY A 69 2.97 -0.19 -6.90
CA GLY A 69 2.98 0.22 -5.49
C GLY A 69 2.04 -0.61 -4.59
N ARG A 70 1.86 -1.90 -4.90
CA ARG A 70 0.83 -2.78 -4.30
C ARG A 70 1.30 -3.55 -3.05
N CYS A 71 2.43 -3.18 -2.45
CA CYS A 71 3.03 -3.90 -1.31
C CYS A 71 2.03 -4.23 -0.19
N TRP A 72 1.16 -3.30 0.15
CA TRP A 72 0.12 -3.47 1.16
C TRP A 72 -0.89 -4.59 0.81
N LEU A 73 -1.30 -4.70 -0.46
CA LEU A 73 -2.18 -5.79 -0.94
C LEU A 73 -1.46 -7.13 -0.92
N PHE A 74 -0.21 -7.18 -1.39
CA PHE A 74 0.59 -8.41 -1.37
C PHE A 74 0.82 -8.89 0.06
N ALA A 75 1.25 -8.01 0.96
CA ALA A 75 1.47 -8.35 2.36
C ALA A 75 0.17 -8.82 3.04
N ALA A 76 -0.97 -8.16 2.78
CA ALA A 76 -2.25 -8.53 3.40
C ALA A 76 -2.80 -9.84 2.81
N ALA A 77 -2.69 -10.04 1.49
CA ALA A 77 -3.02 -11.30 0.83
C ALA A 77 -2.11 -12.44 1.33
N ASN A 78 -0.85 -12.18 1.65
CA ASN A 78 0.05 -13.16 2.26
C ASN A 78 -0.44 -13.59 3.64
N VAL A 79 -0.93 -12.66 4.48
CA VAL A 79 -1.56 -13.06 5.77
C VAL A 79 -2.76 -14.00 5.55
N LEU A 80 -3.60 -13.71 4.55
CA LEU A 80 -4.77 -14.55 4.26
C LEU A 80 -4.38 -15.91 3.68
N ARG A 81 -3.48 -15.94 2.69
CA ARG A 81 -3.12 -17.16 1.97
C ARG A 81 -2.47 -18.21 2.89
N GLU A 82 -1.67 -17.80 3.89
CA GLU A 82 -1.07 -18.74 4.84
C GLU A 82 -2.15 -19.50 5.63
N ARG A 83 -3.24 -18.81 6.01
CA ARG A 83 -4.39 -19.44 6.67
C ARG A 83 -5.10 -20.43 5.74
N ILE A 84 -5.35 -20.02 4.50
CA ILE A 84 -6.07 -20.83 3.51
C ILE A 84 -5.26 -22.08 3.15
N ALA A 85 -3.97 -21.91 2.85
CA ALA A 85 -3.08 -23.01 2.52
C ALA A 85 -2.92 -24.00 3.67
N LYS A 86 -2.87 -23.52 4.92
CA LYS A 86 -2.88 -24.40 6.10
C LYS A 86 -4.20 -25.18 6.23
N GLN A 87 -5.34 -24.52 6.02
CA GLN A 87 -6.66 -25.15 6.08
C GLN A 87 -6.87 -26.21 4.98
N LEU A 88 -6.31 -25.97 3.79
CA LEU A 88 -6.46 -26.82 2.61
C LEU A 88 -5.26 -27.74 2.35
N ASN A 89 -4.28 -27.78 3.25
CA ASN A 89 -3.05 -28.55 3.11
C ASN A 89 -2.30 -28.30 1.77
N LEU A 90 -2.20 -27.04 1.35
CA LEU A 90 -1.60 -26.65 0.06
C LEU A 90 -0.08 -26.47 0.15
N GLU A 91 0.62 -26.89 -0.89
CA GLU A 91 2.07 -26.69 -1.07
C GLU A 91 2.40 -25.30 -1.62
N ALA A 92 1.58 -24.79 -2.54
CA ALA A 92 1.66 -23.45 -3.09
C ALA A 92 0.24 -22.89 -3.28
N PHE A 93 0.04 -21.60 -2.95
CA PHE A 93 -1.24 -20.93 -3.13
C PHE A 93 -1.04 -19.41 -3.11
N GLU A 94 -1.74 -18.70 -4.00
CA GLU A 94 -1.82 -17.25 -3.99
C GLU A 94 -3.27 -16.78 -4.17
N LEU A 95 -3.60 -15.68 -3.50
CA LEU A 95 -4.80 -14.90 -3.81
C LEU A 95 -4.47 -13.88 -4.89
N SER A 96 -5.43 -13.58 -5.76
CA SER A 96 -5.26 -12.59 -6.82
C SER A 96 -5.10 -11.18 -6.25
N GLN A 97 -3.87 -10.65 -6.33
CA GLN A 97 -3.57 -9.27 -5.97
C GLN A 97 -4.06 -8.29 -7.05
N SER A 98 -4.18 -8.72 -8.31
CA SER A 98 -4.74 -7.93 -9.41
C SER A 98 -6.25 -7.71 -9.23
N TYR A 99 -7.01 -8.71 -8.73
CA TYR A 99 -8.43 -8.59 -8.42
C TYR A 99 -8.68 -7.53 -7.34
N LEU A 100 -7.89 -7.58 -6.26
CA LEU A 100 -7.94 -6.61 -5.18
C LEU A 100 -7.55 -5.21 -5.66
N ALA A 101 -6.52 -5.10 -6.50
CA ALA A 101 -6.06 -3.83 -7.05
C ALA A 101 -7.09 -3.19 -8.00
N PHE A 102 -7.82 -4.00 -8.79
CA PHE A 102 -8.90 -3.51 -9.64
C PHE A 102 -9.97 -2.80 -8.80
N TRP A 103 -10.48 -3.49 -7.77
CA TRP A 103 -11.54 -2.96 -6.93
C TRP A 103 -11.08 -1.77 -6.09
N ASP A 104 -9.85 -1.80 -5.55
CA ASP A 104 -9.29 -0.65 -4.84
C ASP A 104 -9.23 0.59 -5.74
N LYS A 105 -8.73 0.45 -6.97
CA LYS A 105 -8.65 1.57 -7.91
C LYS A 105 -10.02 2.10 -8.27
N PHE A 106 -10.97 1.22 -8.57
CA PHE A 106 -12.30 1.64 -8.97
C PHE A 106 -13.06 2.34 -7.83
N GLU A 107 -12.96 1.81 -6.62
CA GLU A 107 -13.56 2.44 -5.44
C GLU A 107 -12.90 3.77 -5.11
N ARG A 108 -11.56 3.84 -5.18
CA ARG A 108 -10.84 5.07 -4.91
C ARG A 108 -11.15 6.17 -5.93
N VAL A 109 -11.44 5.81 -7.18
CA VAL A 109 -11.99 6.76 -8.16
C VAL A 109 -13.31 7.34 -7.64
N ASN A 110 -14.25 6.51 -7.20
CA ASN A 110 -15.51 6.99 -6.64
C ASN A 110 -15.28 7.86 -5.39
N TYR A 111 -14.42 7.43 -4.47
CA TYR A 111 -14.05 8.20 -3.27
C TYR A 111 -13.43 9.56 -3.60
N PHE A 112 -12.57 9.61 -4.62
CA PHE A 112 -12.00 10.86 -5.13
C PHE A 112 -13.11 11.79 -5.67
N LEU A 113 -14.02 11.28 -6.50
CA LEU A 113 -15.09 12.10 -7.07
C LEU A 113 -16.07 12.62 -5.99
N GLU A 114 -16.40 11.78 -5.00
CA GLU A 114 -17.15 12.19 -3.81
C GLU A 114 -16.41 13.28 -3.02
N SER A 115 -15.10 13.13 -2.82
CA SER A 115 -14.28 14.14 -2.15
C SER A 115 -14.26 15.48 -2.90
N ILE A 116 -14.28 15.43 -4.24
CA ILE A 116 -14.37 16.64 -5.07
C ILE A 116 -15.73 17.31 -4.94
N ILE A 117 -16.83 16.55 -4.91
CA ILE A 117 -18.18 17.09 -4.70
C ILE A 117 -18.27 17.71 -3.30
N ALA A 118 -17.82 17.00 -2.27
CA ALA A 118 -17.84 17.44 -0.87
C ALA A 118 -16.99 18.70 -0.60
N THR A 119 -16.02 19.01 -1.47
CA THR A 119 -15.15 20.20 -1.36
C THR A 119 -15.38 21.21 -2.47
N ALA A 120 -16.47 21.08 -3.24
CA ALA A 120 -16.75 21.89 -4.42
C ALA A 120 -17.02 23.38 -4.10
N ASP A 121 -17.47 23.67 -2.88
CA ASP A 121 -17.71 25.02 -2.35
C ASP A 121 -16.41 25.74 -1.94
N ARG A 122 -15.32 24.99 -1.71
CA ARG A 122 -14.01 25.55 -1.34
C ARG A 122 -13.31 26.17 -2.56
N PRO A 123 -12.42 27.15 -2.37
CA PRO A 123 -11.55 27.66 -3.43
C PRO A 123 -10.72 26.58 -4.11
N ALA A 124 -10.36 26.77 -5.38
CA ALA A 124 -9.59 25.79 -6.14
C ALA A 124 -8.12 25.66 -5.64
N ASP A 125 -7.61 26.70 -4.98
CA ASP A 125 -6.30 26.76 -4.33
C ASP A 125 -6.35 26.43 -2.83
N ASP A 126 -7.51 25.98 -2.32
CA ASP A 126 -7.62 25.43 -0.97
C ASP A 126 -6.64 24.25 -0.80
N ARG A 127 -5.96 24.20 0.34
CA ARG A 127 -4.93 23.19 0.60
C ARG A 127 -5.48 21.76 0.55
N THR A 128 -6.73 21.54 0.96
CA THR A 128 -7.38 20.23 0.93
C THR A 128 -7.72 19.84 -0.49
N VAL A 129 -8.27 20.77 -1.27
CA VAL A 129 -8.58 20.55 -2.70
C VAL A 129 -7.30 20.25 -3.48
N ALA A 130 -6.24 21.03 -3.27
CA ALA A 130 -4.93 20.79 -3.86
C ALA A 130 -4.39 19.41 -3.49
N PHE A 131 -4.46 19.01 -2.21
CA PHE A 131 -4.05 17.69 -1.74
C PHE A 131 -4.81 16.55 -2.42
N ILE A 132 -6.13 16.64 -2.53
CA ILE A 132 -6.97 15.62 -3.20
C ILE A 132 -6.56 15.49 -4.68
N LEU A 133 -6.39 16.62 -5.38
CA LEU A 133 -6.03 16.66 -6.80
C LEU A 133 -4.59 16.21 -7.10
N GLU A 134 -3.66 16.49 -6.19
CA GLU A 134 -2.26 16.08 -6.29
C GLU A 134 -2.10 14.58 -6.00
N THR A 135 -2.75 14.10 -4.94
CA THR A 135 -2.73 12.69 -4.54
C THR A 135 -3.40 11.81 -5.58
N GLY A 136 -4.60 12.21 -6.03
CA GLY A 136 -5.40 11.44 -6.99
C GLY A 136 -5.60 9.99 -6.57
N VAL A 137 -5.53 9.08 -7.53
CA VAL A 137 -5.56 7.63 -7.33
C VAL A 137 -4.14 7.06 -7.47
N HIS A 138 -3.64 6.45 -6.41
CA HIS A 138 -2.35 5.77 -6.36
C HIS A 138 -2.50 4.31 -5.92
N ASP A 139 -1.43 3.53 -6.03
CA ASP A 139 -1.46 2.08 -5.73
C ASP A 139 -1.48 1.77 -4.23
N GLY A 140 -0.81 2.59 -3.41
CA GLY A 140 -0.65 2.33 -1.97
C GLY A 140 -1.94 2.42 -1.15
N GLY A 141 -1.97 1.75 0.00
CA GLY A 141 -3.12 1.74 0.90
C GLY A 141 -2.77 1.27 2.31
N GLN A 142 -3.81 1.10 3.12
CA GLN A 142 -3.72 0.74 4.55
C GLN A 142 -4.53 -0.52 4.84
N TRP A 143 -4.32 -1.15 6.00
CA TRP A 143 -5.02 -2.38 6.39
C TRP A 143 -6.56 -2.25 6.32
N ASP A 144 -7.15 -1.19 6.87
CA ASP A 144 -8.61 -1.01 6.85
C ASP A 144 -9.17 -0.82 5.43
N MET A 145 -8.37 -0.24 4.54
CA MET A 145 -8.72 -0.10 3.12
C MET A 145 -8.77 -1.48 2.45
N PHE A 146 -7.88 -2.39 2.84
CA PHE A 146 -7.85 -3.76 2.31
C PHE A 146 -9.06 -4.52 2.84
N ALA A 147 -9.34 -4.39 4.14
CA ALA A 147 -10.51 -4.99 4.76
C ALA A 147 -11.81 -4.53 4.09
N ASN A 148 -11.96 -3.23 3.77
CA ASN A 148 -13.12 -2.71 3.05
C ASN A 148 -13.31 -3.39 1.68
N ILE A 149 -12.23 -3.60 0.91
CA ILE A 149 -12.31 -4.26 -0.40
C ILE A 149 -12.69 -5.72 -0.24
N VAL A 150 -12.06 -6.45 0.68
CA VAL A 150 -12.36 -7.87 0.91
C VAL A 150 -13.78 -8.06 1.44
N GLU A 151 -14.26 -7.20 2.34
CA GLU A 151 -15.65 -7.27 2.84
C GLU A 151 -16.68 -6.98 1.73
N LYS A 152 -16.38 -6.03 0.85
CA LYS A 152 -17.31 -5.63 -0.22
C LYS A 152 -17.29 -6.56 -1.43
N TYR A 153 -16.13 -7.07 -1.82
CA TYR A 153 -15.92 -7.81 -3.07
C TYR A 153 -15.45 -9.25 -2.86
N GLY A 154 -14.97 -9.62 -1.68
CA GLY A 154 -14.38 -10.93 -1.43
C GLY A 154 -12.95 -11.04 -1.96
N VAL A 155 -12.50 -12.27 -2.17
CA VAL A 155 -11.18 -12.61 -2.73
C VAL A 155 -11.32 -13.78 -3.68
N VAL A 156 -10.37 -13.91 -4.62
CA VAL A 156 -10.29 -15.03 -5.55
C VAL A 156 -8.87 -15.61 -5.58
N PRO A 157 -8.70 -16.91 -5.87
CA PRO A 157 -7.39 -17.48 -6.19
C PRO A 157 -6.71 -16.75 -7.35
N LYS A 158 -5.38 -16.72 -7.37
CA LYS A 158 -4.60 -16.10 -8.45
C LYS A 158 -4.90 -16.72 -9.82
N ASP A 159 -5.09 -18.02 -9.89
CA ASP A 159 -5.40 -18.76 -11.13
C ASP A 159 -6.74 -18.36 -11.76
N VAL A 160 -7.64 -17.77 -10.97
CA VAL A 160 -8.96 -17.31 -11.42
C VAL A 160 -8.89 -15.91 -12.03
N TYR A 161 -7.94 -15.08 -11.59
CA TYR A 161 -7.76 -13.72 -12.07
C TYR A 161 -6.29 -13.33 -11.94
N ASP A 162 -5.51 -13.61 -12.98
CA ASP A 162 -4.06 -13.46 -12.92
C ASP A 162 -3.63 -12.00 -13.16
N GLU A 163 -2.32 -11.78 -13.19
CA GLU A 163 -1.70 -10.50 -13.51
C GLU A 163 -1.81 -10.19 -15.01
N THR A 164 -2.03 -8.92 -15.32
CA THR A 164 -1.83 -8.36 -16.66
C THR A 164 -0.54 -7.55 -16.69
N PHE A 165 -0.14 -7.10 -17.88
CA PHE A 165 0.97 -6.15 -17.97
C PHE A 165 0.71 -4.89 -17.11
N GLN A 166 -0.51 -4.35 -17.13
CA GLN A 166 -0.84 -3.11 -16.42
C GLN A 166 -0.97 -3.29 -14.92
N SER A 167 -1.34 -4.46 -14.42
CA SER A 167 -1.33 -4.73 -12.98
C SER A 167 0.11 -4.82 -12.45
N SER A 168 1.04 -5.36 -13.25
CA SER A 168 2.46 -5.44 -12.91
C SER A 168 3.28 -4.18 -13.24
N HIS A 169 2.76 -3.26 -14.05
CA HIS A 169 3.44 -2.01 -14.49
C HIS A 169 2.48 -0.81 -14.49
N THR A 170 2.07 -0.36 -13.31
CA THR A 170 0.92 0.54 -13.16
C THR A 170 1.15 1.99 -13.59
N ARG A 171 2.40 2.42 -13.83
CA ARG A 171 2.77 3.83 -14.09
C ARG A 171 1.97 4.46 -15.24
N GLY A 172 1.90 3.78 -16.39
CA GLY A 172 1.25 4.31 -17.59
C GLY A 172 -0.26 4.48 -17.41
N MET A 173 -0.93 3.41 -16.96
CA MET A 173 -2.35 3.44 -16.66
C MET A 173 -2.69 4.47 -15.57
N SER A 174 -1.94 4.52 -14.47
CA SER A 174 -2.18 5.48 -13.38
C SER A 174 -2.02 6.93 -13.84
N HIS A 175 -1.10 7.22 -14.76
CA HIS A 175 -0.96 8.55 -15.35
C HIS A 175 -2.20 8.96 -16.15
N ILE A 176 -2.70 8.08 -17.02
CA ILE A 176 -3.90 8.32 -17.83
C ILE A 176 -5.13 8.50 -16.95
N LEU A 177 -5.30 7.61 -15.96
CA LEU A 177 -6.40 7.67 -14.99
C LEU A 177 -6.43 9.02 -14.27
N ASN A 178 -5.31 9.42 -13.64
CA ASN A 178 -5.25 10.67 -12.88
C ASN A 178 -5.44 11.92 -13.75
N ARG A 179 -4.96 11.90 -15.01
CA ARG A 179 -5.25 12.99 -15.95
C ARG A 179 -6.75 13.10 -16.23
N ASN A 180 -7.45 11.98 -16.43
CA ASN A 180 -8.88 11.96 -16.64
C ASN A 180 -9.67 12.40 -15.39
N LEU A 181 -9.25 11.97 -14.19
CA LEU A 181 -9.87 12.38 -12.93
C LEU A 181 -9.83 13.90 -12.71
N LYS A 182 -8.76 14.58 -13.13
CA LYS A 182 -8.69 16.05 -13.07
C LYS A 182 -9.73 16.72 -13.99
N ILE A 183 -10.01 16.13 -15.15
CA ILE A 183 -11.08 16.61 -16.05
C ILE A 183 -12.45 16.41 -15.39
N CYS A 184 -12.69 15.22 -14.82
CA CYS A 184 -13.90 14.93 -14.04
C CYS A 184 -14.09 15.93 -12.89
N ALA A 185 -13.02 16.25 -12.17
CA ALA A 185 -13.06 17.17 -11.05
C ALA A 185 -13.46 18.59 -11.47
N VAL A 186 -12.89 19.09 -12.58
CA VAL A 186 -13.28 20.39 -13.15
C VAL A 186 -14.76 20.40 -13.53
N LYS A 187 -15.25 19.33 -14.18
CA LYS A 187 -16.66 19.21 -14.58
C LYS A 187 -17.59 19.22 -13.35
N LEU A 188 -17.34 18.38 -12.35
CA LEU A 188 -18.19 18.28 -11.16
C LEU A 188 -18.23 19.60 -10.37
N ARG A 189 -17.07 20.24 -10.14
CA ARG A 189 -17.01 21.53 -9.46
C ARG A 189 -17.72 22.64 -10.26
N GLY A 190 -17.59 22.61 -11.58
CA GLY A 190 -18.32 23.51 -12.48
C GLY A 190 -19.84 23.35 -12.38
N MET A 191 -20.32 22.10 -12.30
CA MET A 191 -21.74 21.80 -12.11
C MET A 191 -22.25 22.30 -10.76
N VAL A 192 -21.51 22.09 -9.67
CA VAL A 192 -21.87 22.63 -8.34
C VAL A 192 -21.94 24.16 -8.39
N LYS A 193 -20.97 24.83 -9.01
CA LYS A 193 -20.97 26.29 -9.17
C LYS A 193 -22.15 26.80 -10.02
N ALA A 194 -22.63 26.00 -10.97
CA ALA A 194 -23.81 26.29 -11.77
C ALA A 194 -25.14 25.99 -11.04
N GLY A 195 -25.09 25.52 -9.80
CA GLY A 195 -26.28 25.21 -8.99
C GLY A 195 -26.92 23.86 -9.31
N ALA A 196 -26.18 22.92 -9.92
CA ALA A 196 -26.68 21.57 -10.16
C ALA A 196 -27.07 20.88 -8.86
N GLY A 197 -28.21 20.21 -8.86
CA GLY A 197 -28.70 19.45 -7.71
C GLY A 197 -27.95 18.13 -7.52
N GLU A 198 -28.14 17.52 -6.35
CA GLU A 198 -27.51 16.24 -5.99
C GLU A 198 -27.76 15.14 -7.03
N ALA A 199 -28.99 15.02 -7.53
CA ALA A 199 -29.33 14.00 -8.53
C ALA A 199 -28.57 14.17 -9.84
N GLU A 200 -28.34 15.42 -10.28
CA GLU A 200 -27.60 15.72 -11.51
C GLU A 200 -26.10 15.43 -11.34
N LEU A 201 -25.54 15.75 -10.17
CA LEU A 201 -24.15 15.45 -9.82
C LEU A 201 -23.90 13.94 -9.76
N GLN A 202 -24.80 13.20 -9.10
CA GLN A 202 -24.70 11.74 -9.00
C GLN A 202 -24.84 11.06 -10.37
N ALA A 203 -25.74 11.55 -11.24
CA ALA A 203 -25.85 11.05 -12.61
C ALA A 203 -24.55 11.28 -13.41
N ALA A 204 -24.00 12.50 -13.37
CA ALA A 204 -22.74 12.80 -14.05
C ALA A 204 -21.56 11.98 -13.51
N LYS A 205 -21.49 11.78 -12.19
CA LYS A 205 -20.49 10.92 -11.55
C LYS A 205 -20.64 9.47 -12.01
N ASN A 206 -21.86 8.95 -12.11
CA ASN A 206 -22.12 7.59 -12.57
C ASN A 206 -21.63 7.36 -14.01
N ASP A 207 -21.85 8.32 -14.91
CA ASP A 207 -21.34 8.24 -16.29
C ASP A 207 -19.79 8.22 -16.35
N MET A 208 -19.15 9.03 -15.49
CA MET A 208 -17.69 9.03 -15.34
C MET A 208 -17.18 7.68 -14.82
N LEU A 209 -17.85 7.12 -13.81
CA LEU A 209 -17.52 5.81 -13.25
C LEU A 209 -17.67 4.70 -14.29
N GLY A 210 -18.74 4.71 -15.11
CA GLY A 210 -18.92 3.74 -16.19
C GLY A 210 -17.77 3.78 -17.21
N SER A 211 -17.32 4.97 -17.59
CA SER A 211 -16.19 5.15 -18.51
C SER A 211 -14.87 4.63 -17.90
N ILE A 212 -14.63 4.94 -16.62
CA ILE A 212 -13.42 4.52 -15.91
C ILE A 212 -13.43 3.00 -15.64
N TYR A 213 -14.59 2.41 -15.34
CA TYR A 213 -14.75 0.97 -15.22
C TYR A 213 -14.32 0.24 -16.49
N GLY A 214 -14.78 0.73 -17.66
CA GLY A 214 -14.37 0.19 -18.96
C GLY A 214 -12.86 0.31 -19.20
N PHE A 215 -12.25 1.44 -18.83
CA PHE A 215 -10.79 1.62 -18.91
C PHE A 215 -10.02 0.66 -17.99
N LEU A 216 -10.47 0.47 -16.75
CA LEU A 216 -9.86 -0.50 -15.83
C LEU A 216 -10.02 -1.93 -16.34
N CYS A 217 -11.19 -2.30 -16.89
CA CYS A 217 -11.38 -3.62 -17.51
C CYS A 217 -10.44 -3.83 -18.70
N ALA A 218 -10.18 -2.79 -19.51
CA ALA A 218 -9.18 -2.89 -20.59
C ALA A 218 -7.75 -3.10 -20.07
N CYS A 219 -7.46 -2.70 -18.83
CA CYS A 219 -6.14 -2.87 -18.20
C CYS A 219 -5.99 -4.18 -17.42
N TYR A 220 -7.04 -4.64 -16.73
CA TYR A 220 -6.98 -5.79 -15.82
C TYR A 220 -7.83 -7.00 -16.25
N THR A 221 -8.69 -6.85 -17.26
CA THR A 221 -9.87 -7.71 -17.56
C THR A 221 -11.05 -7.49 -16.61
N GLU A 222 -12.25 -7.97 -16.96
CA GLU A 222 -13.44 -7.85 -16.10
C GLU A 222 -13.34 -8.82 -14.91
N PRO A 223 -13.48 -8.36 -13.65
CA PRO A 223 -13.44 -9.25 -12.48
C PRO A 223 -14.54 -10.33 -12.53
N PRO A 224 -14.21 -11.60 -12.19
CA PRO A 224 -15.16 -12.70 -12.28
C PRO A 224 -16.28 -12.57 -11.24
N LYS A 225 -17.49 -12.96 -11.64
CA LYS A 225 -18.66 -13.05 -10.76
C LYS A 225 -18.77 -14.42 -10.10
N THR A 226 -18.38 -15.45 -10.82
CA THR A 226 -18.35 -16.85 -10.38
C THR A 226 -17.12 -17.55 -10.95
N PHE A 227 -16.61 -18.57 -10.25
CA PHE A 227 -15.51 -19.41 -10.69
C PHE A 227 -15.59 -20.80 -10.05
N ASP A 228 -14.90 -21.76 -10.67
CA ASP A 228 -14.62 -23.05 -10.07
C ASP A 228 -13.21 -22.98 -9.44
N PHE A 229 -13.05 -23.55 -8.24
CA PHE A 229 -11.77 -23.61 -7.54
C PHE A 229 -11.25 -25.04 -7.54
N GLU A 230 -10.20 -25.27 -8.32
CA GLU A 230 -9.51 -26.54 -8.44
C GLU A 230 -8.15 -26.46 -7.75
N TYR A 231 -7.77 -27.48 -6.99
CA TYR A 231 -6.45 -27.55 -6.38
C TYR A 231 -6.02 -28.99 -6.09
N VAL A 232 -4.71 -29.18 -5.91
CA VAL A 232 -4.10 -30.43 -5.47
C VAL A 232 -3.44 -30.18 -4.12
N ASP A 233 -3.80 -30.96 -3.11
CA ASP A 233 -3.20 -30.86 -1.77
C ASP A 233 -1.82 -31.56 -1.70
N LYS A 234 -1.16 -31.46 -0.53
CA LYS A 234 0.14 -32.11 -0.29
C LYS A 234 0.07 -33.64 -0.35
N ASP A 235 -1.10 -34.22 -0.13
CA ASP A 235 -1.35 -35.67 -0.22
C ASP A 235 -1.60 -36.11 -1.68
N LYS A 236 -1.47 -35.18 -2.63
CA LYS A 236 -1.66 -35.36 -4.07
C LYS A 236 -3.11 -35.72 -4.43
N ALA A 237 -4.07 -35.39 -3.57
CA ALA A 237 -5.50 -35.51 -3.87
C ALA A 237 -5.99 -34.26 -4.61
N TYR A 238 -6.75 -34.49 -5.68
CA TYR A 238 -7.40 -33.43 -6.46
C TYR A 238 -8.76 -33.07 -5.84
N HIS A 239 -9.02 -31.76 -5.75
CA HIS A 239 -10.24 -31.19 -5.25
C HIS A 239 -10.81 -30.19 -6.25
N VAL A 240 -12.14 -30.11 -6.33
CA VAL A 240 -12.85 -29.09 -7.11
C VAL A 240 -14.09 -28.61 -6.39
N GLU A 241 -14.26 -27.30 -6.33
CA GLU A 241 -15.46 -26.65 -5.83
C GLU A 241 -16.04 -25.74 -6.90
N LYS A 242 -17.27 -26.01 -7.32
CA LYS A 242 -17.87 -25.34 -8.47
C LYS A 242 -18.79 -24.20 -8.08
N GLY A 243 -18.89 -23.20 -8.94
CA GLY A 243 -19.87 -22.13 -8.83
C GLY A 243 -19.67 -21.22 -7.62
N LEU A 244 -18.43 -21.08 -7.14
CA LEU A 244 -18.10 -20.15 -6.06
C LEU A 244 -18.20 -18.71 -6.59
N THR A 245 -18.65 -17.81 -5.73
CA THR A 245 -18.45 -16.37 -5.90
C THR A 245 -17.24 -15.91 -5.08
N PRO A 246 -16.63 -14.76 -5.42
CA PRO A 246 -15.55 -14.17 -4.61
C PRO A 246 -15.94 -13.99 -3.12
N LYS A 247 -17.20 -13.65 -2.85
CA LYS A 247 -17.73 -13.52 -1.48
C LYS A 247 -17.86 -14.85 -0.76
N SER A 248 -18.49 -15.85 -1.39
CA SER A 248 -18.62 -17.18 -0.77
C SER A 248 -17.27 -17.83 -0.51
N PHE A 249 -16.29 -17.61 -1.39
CA PHE A 249 -14.91 -18.08 -1.19
C PHE A 249 -14.27 -17.37 0.02
N CYS A 250 -14.43 -16.05 0.12
CA CYS A 250 -13.97 -15.27 1.27
C CYS A 250 -14.62 -15.71 2.59
N GLU A 251 -15.94 -15.88 2.62
CA GLU A 251 -16.68 -16.35 3.80
C GLU A 251 -16.19 -17.72 4.28
N LYS A 252 -15.94 -18.65 3.34
CA LYS A 252 -15.50 -20.01 3.65
C LYS A 252 -14.04 -20.07 4.15
N TYR A 253 -13.14 -19.31 3.54
CA TYR A 253 -11.69 -19.48 3.71
C TYR A 253 -11.01 -18.38 4.53
N VAL A 254 -11.53 -17.15 4.48
CA VAL A 254 -11.03 -16.02 5.28
C VAL A 254 -11.82 -15.91 6.59
N GLY A 255 -13.14 -16.07 6.53
CA GLY A 255 -14.03 -16.01 7.68
C GLY A 255 -13.97 -14.65 8.40
N ASP A 256 -13.90 -14.68 9.73
CA ASP A 256 -13.96 -13.47 10.57
C ASP A 256 -12.61 -12.83 10.87
N LEU A 257 -11.53 -13.23 10.17
CA LEU A 257 -10.18 -12.77 10.46
C LEU A 257 -10.07 -11.24 10.42
N LEU A 258 -10.62 -10.60 9.40
CA LEU A 258 -10.54 -9.14 9.23
C LEU A 258 -11.24 -8.39 10.37
N ALA A 259 -12.40 -8.89 10.83
CA ALA A 259 -13.14 -8.30 11.94
C ALA A 259 -12.41 -8.43 13.29
N LYS A 260 -11.46 -9.36 13.41
CA LYS A 260 -10.64 -9.60 14.61
C LYS A 260 -9.28 -8.92 14.58
N THR A 261 -8.98 -8.17 13.54
CA THR A 261 -7.70 -7.46 13.39
C THR A 261 -7.86 -5.98 13.72
N VAL A 262 -6.81 -5.38 14.26
CA VAL A 262 -6.74 -3.95 14.56
C VAL A 262 -5.43 -3.40 14.04
N SER A 263 -5.46 -2.19 13.46
CA SER A 263 -4.23 -1.51 13.08
C SER A 263 -3.62 -0.82 14.29
N VAL A 264 -2.38 -1.17 14.60
CA VAL A 264 -1.57 -0.55 15.66
C VAL A 264 -0.45 0.23 14.98
N ILE A 265 -0.13 1.41 15.51
CA ILE A 265 0.98 2.23 15.05
C ILE A 265 1.87 2.60 16.24
N HIS A 266 3.11 2.97 15.92
CA HIS A 266 3.98 3.71 16.82
C HIS A 266 4.36 5.04 16.15
N ALA A 267 3.71 6.12 16.60
CA ALA A 267 3.95 7.48 16.11
C ALA A 267 4.28 8.39 17.29
N PRO A 268 5.58 8.56 17.63
CA PRO A 268 6.04 9.28 18.82
C PRO A 268 6.06 10.80 18.62
N THR A 269 4.99 11.36 18.03
CA THR A 269 4.87 12.81 17.81
C THR A 269 3.97 13.44 18.88
N ALA A 270 4.27 14.69 19.26
CA ALA A 270 3.58 15.37 20.36
C ALA A 270 2.06 15.49 20.18
N ASP A 271 1.57 15.53 18.94
CA ASP A 271 0.16 15.59 18.58
C ASP A 271 -0.57 14.22 18.65
N LYS A 272 0.16 13.12 18.86
CA LYS A 272 -0.40 11.75 18.88
C LYS A 272 -0.13 11.06 20.21
N PRO A 273 -0.82 11.43 21.30
CA PRO A 273 -0.68 10.73 22.57
C PRO A 273 -0.98 9.22 22.41
N TYR A 274 -0.23 8.39 23.12
CA TYR A 274 -0.45 6.94 23.15
C TYR A 274 -1.81 6.57 23.75
N HIS A 275 -2.25 5.34 23.48
CA HIS A 275 -3.55 4.77 23.89
C HIS A 275 -4.76 5.54 23.37
N LYS A 276 -4.58 6.28 22.27
CA LYS A 276 -5.64 6.94 21.51
C LYS A 276 -5.71 6.38 20.11
N THR A 277 -6.89 6.53 19.50
CA THR A 277 -7.12 6.12 18.12
C THR A 277 -7.15 7.32 17.20
N PHE A 278 -6.56 7.17 16.02
CA PHE A 278 -6.46 8.22 15.02
C PHE A 278 -7.03 7.75 13.68
N THR A 279 -7.58 8.68 12.94
CA THR A 279 -7.95 8.52 11.53
C THR A 279 -7.34 9.69 10.74
N ILE A 280 -7.29 9.56 9.42
CA ILE A 280 -6.73 10.57 8.53
C ILE A 280 -7.84 11.02 7.57
N GLU A 281 -8.14 12.32 7.57
CA GLU A 281 -9.14 12.90 6.67
C GLU A 281 -8.76 12.68 5.21
N TYR A 282 -9.73 12.28 4.38
CA TYR A 282 -9.54 11.91 2.96
C TYR A 282 -8.58 10.74 2.69
N LEU A 283 -8.23 9.94 3.71
CA LEU A 283 -7.55 8.66 3.52
C LEU A 283 -8.57 7.51 3.51
N GLY A 284 -8.93 7.05 2.31
CA GLY A 284 -9.88 5.96 2.11
C GLY A 284 -9.95 5.48 0.68
N ASN A 285 -10.74 4.44 0.45
CA ASN A 285 -11.00 3.87 -0.88
C ASN A 285 -12.48 3.62 -1.12
N VAL A 286 -13.20 2.94 -0.21
CA VAL A 286 -14.63 2.65 -0.35
C VAL A 286 -15.45 3.76 0.29
N ALA A 287 -16.23 4.48 -0.51
CA ALA A 287 -17.17 5.49 0.01
C ALA A 287 -18.22 4.81 0.92
N GLY A 288 -18.38 5.33 2.14
CA GLY A 288 -19.23 4.71 3.18
C GLY A 288 -18.62 3.46 3.84
N GLY A 289 -17.39 3.07 3.48
CA GLY A 289 -16.64 2.01 4.12
C GLY A 289 -16.12 2.41 5.51
N LYS A 290 -15.45 1.48 6.19
CA LYS A 290 -14.83 1.73 7.49
C LYS A 290 -13.68 2.75 7.31
N PRO A 291 -13.58 3.77 8.18
CA PRO A 291 -12.46 4.68 8.14
C PRO A 291 -11.17 3.97 8.56
N VAL A 292 -10.04 4.43 8.05
CA VAL A 292 -8.73 3.98 8.56
C VAL A 292 -8.62 4.35 10.03
N LYS A 293 -8.31 3.37 10.89
CA LYS A 293 -8.27 3.56 12.34
C LYS A 293 -7.03 2.92 12.94
N HIS A 294 -6.15 3.76 13.45
CA HIS A 294 -4.90 3.34 14.08
C HIS A 294 -4.94 3.53 15.59
N LEU A 295 -4.57 2.52 16.37
CA LEU A 295 -4.27 2.65 17.80
C LEU A 295 -2.79 2.99 17.98
N ASN A 296 -2.48 4.15 18.56
CA ASN A 296 -1.08 4.52 18.83
C ASN A 296 -0.60 3.92 20.14
N LEU A 297 0.51 3.18 20.12
CA LEU A 297 1.13 2.55 21.29
C LEU A 297 2.61 2.92 21.43
N THR A 298 3.15 2.70 22.62
CA THR A 298 4.60 2.76 22.84
C THR A 298 5.32 1.68 22.01
N MET A 299 6.60 1.89 21.72
CA MET A 299 7.38 0.91 20.95
C MET A 299 7.46 -0.45 21.66
N ASP A 300 7.53 -0.47 22.99
CA ASP A 300 7.60 -1.69 23.78
C ASP A 300 6.28 -2.48 23.70
N GLU A 301 5.13 -1.81 23.84
CA GLU A 301 3.82 -2.44 23.68
C GLU A 301 3.59 -2.94 22.24
N PHE A 302 4.02 -2.15 21.24
CA PHE A 302 3.95 -2.49 19.82
C PHE A 302 4.74 -3.77 19.53
N LYS A 303 6.01 -3.85 19.94
CA LYS A 303 6.87 -5.04 19.80
C LYS A 303 6.31 -6.23 20.56
N ALA A 304 5.84 -6.03 21.79
CA ALA A 304 5.26 -7.10 22.60
C ALA A 304 4.00 -7.71 21.96
N ALA A 305 3.17 -6.89 21.30
CA ALA A 305 2.01 -7.39 20.56
C ALA A 305 2.42 -8.25 19.36
N ILE A 306 3.43 -7.84 18.60
CA ILE A 306 3.99 -8.59 17.47
C ILE A 306 4.54 -9.95 17.95
N ILE A 307 5.39 -9.94 18.99
CA ILE A 307 5.99 -11.17 19.52
C ILE A 307 4.92 -12.17 19.95
N ARG A 308 3.91 -11.73 20.72
CA ARG A 308 2.79 -12.61 21.13
C ARG A 308 2.02 -13.18 19.94
N GLN A 309 1.84 -12.41 18.87
CA GLN A 309 1.17 -12.90 17.67
C GLN A 309 2.02 -13.96 16.94
N LEU A 310 3.33 -13.77 16.86
CA LEU A 310 4.27 -14.72 16.28
C LEU A 310 4.37 -16.02 17.12
N GLU A 311 4.43 -15.92 18.45
CA GLU A 311 4.39 -17.06 19.37
C GLU A 311 3.10 -17.88 19.22
N ALA A 312 2.00 -17.24 18.85
CA ALA A 312 0.74 -17.90 18.55
C ALA A 312 0.68 -18.51 17.12
N GLY A 313 1.81 -18.51 16.39
CA GLY A 313 1.93 -19.07 15.05
C GLY A 313 1.19 -18.26 13.98
N LYS A 314 1.00 -16.96 14.19
CA LYS A 314 0.32 -16.06 13.25
C LYS A 314 1.28 -15.04 12.69
N VAL A 315 1.36 -14.95 11.37
CA VAL A 315 2.13 -13.92 10.66
C VAL A 315 1.56 -12.52 10.91
N VAL A 316 2.37 -11.48 10.72
CA VAL A 316 2.05 -10.08 11.02
C VAL A 316 2.21 -9.23 9.77
N TRP A 317 1.15 -8.51 9.39
CA TRP A 317 1.26 -7.42 8.43
C TRP A 317 1.87 -6.21 9.14
N PHE A 318 2.90 -5.60 8.56
CA PHE A 318 3.49 -4.38 9.10
C PHE A 318 3.89 -3.42 7.98
N GLY A 319 3.87 -2.12 8.30
CA GLY A 319 4.41 -1.06 7.46
C GLY A 319 5.68 -0.48 8.06
N SER A 320 6.65 -0.14 7.20
CA SER A 320 7.90 0.53 7.58
C SER A 320 8.37 1.46 6.47
N ASP A 321 9.30 2.37 6.79
CA ASP A 321 10.10 3.05 5.77
C ASP A 321 11.24 2.14 5.33
N VAL A 322 10.93 1.22 4.41
CA VAL A 322 11.85 0.20 3.90
C VAL A 322 13.07 0.78 3.16
N GLY A 323 13.06 2.08 2.85
CA GLY A 323 14.19 2.78 2.24
C GLY A 323 15.28 3.19 3.24
N LYS A 324 15.03 3.10 4.55
CA LYS A 324 15.99 3.50 5.58
C LYS A 324 16.83 2.31 6.04
N PHE A 325 18.14 2.55 6.13
CA PHE A 325 19.10 1.63 6.74
C PHE A 325 19.04 0.20 6.17
N GLY A 326 18.71 0.08 4.88
CA GLY A 326 18.44 -1.19 4.22
C GLY A 326 19.45 -1.51 3.12
N GLU A 327 19.99 -2.73 3.13
CA GLU A 327 20.73 -3.33 2.01
C GLU A 327 19.84 -4.43 1.41
N ARG A 328 19.29 -4.15 0.22
CA ARG A 328 18.20 -4.93 -0.36
C ARG A 328 18.67 -6.23 -1.00
N GLU A 329 19.91 -6.29 -1.48
CA GLU A 329 20.42 -7.50 -2.14
C GLU A 329 20.66 -8.63 -1.14
N LYS A 330 21.15 -8.31 0.06
CA LYS A 330 21.36 -9.26 1.16
C LYS A 330 20.17 -9.35 2.12
N GLY A 331 19.19 -8.45 2.00
CA GLY A 331 18.00 -8.44 2.85
C GLY A 331 18.27 -8.04 4.30
N VAL A 332 19.09 -7.01 4.50
CA VAL A 332 19.52 -6.53 5.84
C VAL A 332 18.92 -5.15 6.11
N TRP A 333 18.29 -4.95 7.26
CA TRP A 333 17.79 -3.64 7.73
C TRP A 333 18.28 -3.37 9.15
N ASP A 334 19.38 -2.62 9.28
CA ASP A 334 20.07 -2.34 10.55
C ASP A 334 20.48 -0.86 10.61
N ASP A 335 20.09 -0.16 11.68
CA ASP A 335 20.40 1.26 11.87
C ASP A 335 21.74 1.52 12.58
N GLN A 336 22.53 0.46 12.83
CA GLN A 336 23.83 0.50 13.54
C GLN A 336 25.06 0.26 12.67
#